data_AF-A0AAN7ZG55-F1
#
_entry.id   AF-A0AAN7ZG55-F1
#
_cell.length_a   1.000
_cell.length_b   1.000
_cell.length_c   1.000
_cell.angle_alpha   90.00
_cell.angle_beta   90.00
_cell.angle_gamma   90.00
#
_symmetry.space_group_name_H-M   'P 1'
#
loop_
_entity.id
_entity.type
_entity.pdbx_description
1 polymer ?
#
loop_
_entity_poly.entity_id
_entity_poly.type
_entity_poly.pdbx_seq_one_letter_code
_entity_poly.pdbx_strand_id
1 'polypeptide(L)'
;MLLDLLLLVCLCLCHGGFKWRSHYWKEYKGEVPIDAFSAGTDKEGQPVYVGQMYLKDYGLLPTTIVPGAEFAFAATGSKIVQTNKDIKLVAYKYKFSWQRTKSHFFLIVRELVAI
;
A
#
# COMPACT_ATOMS: atom_id res chain seq x y z
N MET A 1 24.64 -12.00 39.67
CA MET A 1 25.32 -11.09 38.71
C MET A 1 25.49 -11.71 37.33
N LEU A 2 26.22 -12.82 37.16
CA LEU A 2 26.38 -13.45 35.83
C LEU A 2 25.09 -14.11 35.31
N LEU A 3 24.30 -14.74 36.19
CA LEU A 3 23.01 -15.36 35.87
C LEU A 3 21.94 -14.33 35.46
N ASP A 4 21.94 -13.16 36.12
CA ASP A 4 21.01 -12.07 35.83
C ASP A 4 21.30 -11.45 34.46
N LEU A 5 22.57 -11.31 34.10
CA LEU A 5 23.01 -10.85 32.78
C LEU A 5 22.60 -11.86 31.68
N LEU A 6 22.69 -13.16 31.97
CA LEU A 6 22.33 -14.23 31.05
C LEU A 6 20.80 -14.30 30.84
N LEU A 7 20.01 -14.11 31.89
CA LEU A 7 18.54 -13.98 31.81
C LEU A 7 18.11 -12.74 31.02
N LEU A 8 18.80 -11.60 31.19
CA LEU A 8 18.58 -10.39 30.40
C LEU A 8 18.89 -10.61 28.91
N VAL A 9 20.02 -11.25 28.59
CA VAL A 9 20.39 -11.60 27.20
C VAL A 9 19.37 -12.58 26.59
N CYS A 10 18.92 -13.59 27.35
CA CYS A 10 17.87 -14.50 26.91
C CYS A 10 16.55 -13.76 26.66
N LEU A 11 16.12 -12.86 27.56
CA LEU A 11 14.94 -12.00 27.38
C LEU A 11 15.07 -11.11 26.14
N CYS A 12 16.25 -10.54 25.86
CA CYS A 12 16.50 -9.76 24.65
C CYS A 12 16.45 -10.61 23.37
N LEU A 13 16.89 -11.88 23.43
CA LEU A 13 16.89 -12.80 22.29
C LEU A 13 15.52 -13.48 22.04
N CYS A 14 14.67 -13.64 23.07
CA CYS A 14 13.30 -14.14 22.90
C CYS A 14 12.26 -13.04 22.63
N HIS A 15 12.63 -11.76 22.74
CA HIS A 15 11.98 -10.67 21.99
C HIS A 15 12.47 -10.66 20.54
N GLY A 16 12.49 -11.83 19.89
CA GLY A 16 12.62 -11.94 18.45
C GLY A 16 11.56 -11.07 17.80
N GLY A 17 11.99 -9.88 17.35
CA GLY A 17 11.25 -8.79 16.75
C GLY A 17 9.74 -8.87 16.88
N PHE A 18 9.15 -8.04 17.73
CA PHE A 18 7.74 -7.68 17.63
C PHE A 18 7.50 -7.08 16.23
N LYS A 19 7.24 -7.95 15.25
CA LYS A 19 7.05 -7.58 13.86
C LYS A 19 5.70 -6.88 13.82
N TRP A 20 5.72 -5.55 13.83
CA TRP A 20 4.52 -4.74 13.60
C TRP A 20 3.81 -5.33 12.38
N ARG A 21 2.60 -5.84 12.60
CA ARG A 21 1.76 -6.46 11.57
C ARG A 21 1.18 -5.34 10.70
N SER A 22 2.05 -4.66 9.97
CA SER A 22 1.72 -3.45 9.21
C SER A 22 1.41 -3.78 7.75
N HIS A 23 0.77 -2.83 7.08
CA HIS A 23 0.69 -2.83 5.62
C HIS A 23 2.07 -2.56 5.04
N TYR A 24 2.29 -3.01 3.81
CA TYR A 24 3.51 -2.75 3.08
C TYR A 24 3.19 -2.51 1.60
N TRP A 25 4.08 -1.77 0.94
CA TRP A 25 4.03 -1.54 -0.49
C TRP A 25 4.90 -2.57 -1.19
N LYS A 26 4.29 -3.45 -1.98
CA LYS A 26 5.01 -4.45 -2.79
C LYS A 26 5.15 -3.94 -4.21
N GLU A 27 6.32 -4.14 -4.81
CA GLU A 27 6.54 -3.92 -6.24
C GLU A 27 5.55 -4.76 -7.07
N TYR A 28 4.90 -4.12 -8.04
CA TYR A 28 3.98 -4.78 -8.95
C TYR A 28 4.68 -5.10 -10.27
N LYS A 29 4.69 -6.38 -10.63
CA LYS A 29 5.27 -6.91 -11.89
C LYS A 29 4.28 -7.78 -12.66
N GLY A 30 2.99 -7.42 -12.61
CA GLY A 30 1.90 -8.25 -13.15
C GLY A 30 1.29 -9.22 -12.15
N GLU A 31 1.96 -9.49 -11.03
CA GLU A 31 1.49 -10.40 -9.99
C GLU A 31 0.92 -9.64 -8.79
N VAL A 32 -0.22 -10.14 -8.29
CA VAL A 32 -0.86 -9.63 -7.08
C VAL A 32 -0.65 -10.61 -5.92
N PRO A 33 -0.10 -10.17 -4.78
CA PRO A 33 0.01 -10.97 -3.57
C PRO A 33 -1.33 -11.50 -3.08
N ILE A 34 -1.31 -12.67 -2.45
CA ILE A 34 -2.50 -13.28 -1.84
C ILE A 34 -3.10 -12.43 -0.71
N ASP A 35 -2.28 -11.60 -0.05
CA ASP A 35 -2.67 -10.67 1.00
C ASP A 35 -2.91 -9.24 0.47
N ALA A 36 -3.05 -9.05 -0.84
CA ALA A 36 -3.37 -7.74 -1.40
C ALA A 36 -4.82 -7.33 -1.05
N PHE A 37 -4.99 -6.05 -0.70
CA PHE A 37 -6.31 -5.50 -0.39
C PHE A 37 -7.11 -5.23 -1.66
N SER A 38 -8.14 -6.04 -1.93
CA SER A 38 -9.09 -5.79 -3.02
C SER A 38 -9.98 -4.58 -2.65
N ALA A 39 -9.83 -3.51 -3.42
CA ALA A 39 -10.43 -2.22 -3.14
C ALA A 39 -11.79 -2.02 -3.84
N GLY A 40 -12.15 -2.94 -4.73
CA GLY A 40 -13.39 -2.93 -5.49
C GLY A 40 -13.31 -3.91 -6.65
N THR A 41 -14.19 -3.74 -7.62
CA THR A 41 -14.18 -4.50 -8.87
C THR A 41 -14.24 -3.57 -10.08
N ASP A 42 -13.66 -4.00 -11.20
CA ASP A 42 -13.83 -3.35 -12.50
C ASP A 42 -15.21 -3.63 -13.12
N LYS A 43 -15.41 -3.18 -14.37
CA LYS A 43 -16.66 -3.35 -15.12
C LYS A 43 -16.94 -4.82 -15.49
N GLU A 44 -15.92 -5.66 -15.55
CA GLU A 44 -16.02 -7.11 -15.77
C GLU A 44 -16.19 -7.90 -14.45
N GLY A 45 -16.23 -7.22 -13.31
CA GLY A 45 -16.36 -7.83 -11.99
C GLY A 45 -15.05 -8.41 -11.45
N GLN A 46 -13.91 -8.14 -12.09
CA GLN A 46 -12.60 -8.58 -11.61
C GLN A 46 -12.10 -7.67 -10.47
N PRO A 47 -11.40 -8.21 -9.47
CA PRO A 47 -10.91 -7.42 -8.35
C PRO A 47 -9.85 -6.40 -8.80
N VAL A 48 -9.93 -5.19 -8.26
CA VAL A 48 -8.93 -4.13 -8.47
C VAL A 48 -8.27 -3.76 -7.14
N TYR A 49 -7.02 -3.33 -7.22
CA TYR A 49 -6.18 -3.09 -6.05
C TYR A 49 -5.67 -1.65 -6.01
N VAL A 50 -5.43 -1.15 -4.79
CA VAL A 50 -4.84 0.18 -4.60
C VAL A 50 -3.34 0.11 -4.90
N GLY A 51 -2.90 0.95 -5.82
CA GLY A 51 -1.50 1.11 -6.16
C GLY A 51 -1.03 2.55 -6.07
N GLN A 52 0.26 2.70 -6.20
CA GLN A 52 0.95 3.95 -6.45
C GLN A 52 1.99 3.73 -7.55
N MET A 53 2.25 4.76 -8.33
CA MET A 53 3.30 4.77 -9.34
C MET A 53 4.11 6.05 -9.23
N TYR A 54 5.42 5.96 -9.44
CA TYR A 54 6.29 7.12 -9.46
C TYR A 54 6.59 7.56 -10.90
N LEU A 55 6.46 8.86 -11.15
CA LEU A 55 6.91 9.49 -12.38
C LEU A 55 7.73 10.71 -12.03
N LYS A 56 8.92 10.84 -12.62
CA LYS A 56 9.87 11.93 -12.30
C LYS A 56 9.24 13.32 -12.32
N ASP A 57 8.39 13.61 -13.31
CA ASP A 57 7.79 14.93 -13.50
C ASP A 57 6.54 15.18 -12.62
N TYR A 58 6.02 14.15 -11.95
CA TYR A 58 4.77 14.20 -11.19
C TYR A 58 4.90 13.76 -9.72
N GLY A 59 5.99 13.10 -9.36
CA GLY A 59 6.14 12.47 -8.06
C GLY A 59 5.36 11.15 -7.95
N LEU A 60 4.87 10.87 -6.75
CA LEU A 60 4.09 9.67 -6.44
C LEU A 60 2.61 9.93 -6.73
N LEU A 61 2.02 9.06 -7.55
CA LEU A 61 0.63 9.18 -7.97
C LEU A 61 -0.15 7.93 -7.57
N PRO A 62 -1.37 8.06 -7.02
CA PRO A 62 -2.23 6.91 -6.80
C PRO A 62 -2.65 6.30 -8.15
N THR A 63 -2.75 4.98 -8.19
CA THR A 63 -3.20 4.24 -9.37
C THR A 63 -4.09 3.07 -8.97
N THR A 64 -4.85 2.56 -9.94
CA THR A 64 -5.61 1.33 -9.79
C THR A 64 -4.85 0.21 -10.48
N ILE A 65 -4.63 -0.89 -9.77
CA ILE A 65 -3.96 -2.08 -10.30
C ILE A 65 -5.01 -3.09 -10.72
N VAL A 66 -4.97 -3.46 -12.00
CA VAL A 66 -5.72 -4.57 -12.58
C VAL A 66 -4.74 -5.74 -12.76
N PRO A 67 -5.02 -6.94 -12.21
CA PRO A 67 -4.13 -8.10 -12.38
C PRO A 67 -3.79 -8.36 -13.85
N GLY A 68 -2.52 -8.64 -14.14
CA GLY A 68 -2.05 -8.89 -15.51
C GLY A 68 -1.94 -7.65 -16.40
N ALA A 69 -2.35 -6.46 -15.96
CA ALA A 69 -2.14 -5.24 -16.73
C ALA A 69 -0.65 -4.89 -16.83
N GLU A 70 -0.20 -4.58 -18.05
CA GLU A 70 1.18 -4.18 -18.35
C GLU A 70 1.51 -2.76 -17.87
N PHE A 71 0.52 -1.86 -17.93
CA PHE A 71 0.67 -0.45 -17.58
C PHE A 71 -0.25 -0.05 -16.44
N ALA A 72 0.28 0.76 -15.51
CA ALA A 72 -0.50 1.50 -14.54
C ALA A 72 -0.85 2.89 -15.09
N PHE A 73 -2.01 3.40 -14.70
CA PHE A 73 -2.53 4.70 -15.15
C PHE A 73 -2.84 5.59 -13.96
N ALA A 74 -2.52 6.89 -14.05
CA ALA A 74 -2.92 7.87 -13.03
C ALA A 74 -3.33 9.20 -13.66
N ALA A 75 -4.19 9.93 -12.94
CA ALA A 75 -4.62 11.27 -13.32
C ALA A 75 -3.71 12.32 -12.68
N THR A 76 -3.25 13.30 -13.47
CA THR A 76 -2.38 14.40 -13.01
C THR A 76 -3.11 15.75 -13.01
N GLY A 77 -4.45 15.74 -12.95
CA GLY A 77 -5.31 16.92 -13.06
C GLY A 77 -5.52 17.43 -14.49
N SER A 78 -4.51 17.38 -15.35
CA SER A 78 -4.59 17.86 -16.74
C SER A 78 -4.64 16.75 -17.79
N LYS A 79 -4.14 15.55 -17.46
CA LYS A 79 -4.12 14.40 -18.36
C LYS A 79 -4.05 13.10 -17.57
N ILE A 80 -4.21 11.99 -18.30
CA ILE A 80 -3.86 10.66 -17.83
C ILE A 80 -2.43 10.35 -18.28
N VAL A 81 -1.63 9.84 -17.36
CA VAL A 81 -0.27 9.37 -17.61
C VAL A 81 -0.18 7.89 -17.30
N GLN A 82 0.78 7.20 -17.92
CA GLN A 82 0.97 5.76 -17.73
C GLN A 82 2.46 5.41 -17.57
N THR A 83 2.72 4.29 -16.91
CA THR A 83 4.06 3.70 -16.77
C THR A 83 3.95 2.19 -16.57
N ASN A 84 4.99 1.45 -16.92
CA ASN A 84 5.19 0.05 -16.56
C ASN A 84 6.36 -0.14 -15.57
N LYS A 85 6.84 0.96 -14.97
CA LYS A 85 7.97 0.99 -14.02
C LYS A 85 7.56 1.70 -12.74
N ASP A 86 8.25 1.37 -11.66
CA ASP A 86 8.11 2.00 -10.34
C ASP A 86 6.68 1.98 -9.80
N ILE A 87 6.00 0.86 -10.01
CA ILE A 87 4.63 0.60 -9.56
C ILE A 87 4.69 -0.23 -8.28
N LYS A 88 3.92 0.16 -7.27
CA LYS A 88 3.72 -0.62 -6.05
C LYS A 88 2.23 -0.74 -5.74
N LEU A 89 1.84 -1.86 -5.15
CA LEU A 89 0.50 -2.09 -4.61
C LEU A 89 0.56 -2.28 -3.10
N VAL A 90 -0.52 -1.91 -2.41
CA VAL A 90 -0.63 -2.15 -0.97
C VAL A 90 -1.03 -3.59 -0.69
N ALA A 91 -0.18 -4.28 0.05
CA ALA A 91 -0.45 -5.60 0.59
C ALA A 91 -0.61 -5.51 2.10
N TYR A 92 -1.52 -6.30 2.66
CA TYR A 92 -1.90 -6.14 4.05
C TYR A 92 -2.50 -7.38 4.70
N LYS A 93 -2.28 -7.47 6.01
CA LYS A 93 -2.80 -8.54 6.86
C LYS A 93 -4.06 -8.18 7.65
N TYR A 94 -4.49 -6.91 7.72
CA TYR A 94 -5.76 -6.52 8.37
C TYR A 94 -6.73 -5.83 7.41
N LYS A 95 -7.86 -5.31 7.91
CA LYS A 95 -8.93 -4.74 7.09
C LYS A 95 -8.83 -3.22 7.01
N PHE A 96 -8.60 -2.70 5.80
CA PHE A 96 -8.97 -1.32 5.47
C PHE A 96 -10.48 -1.26 5.22
N SER A 97 -11.07 -0.06 5.36
CA SER A 97 -12.46 0.19 5.00
C SER A 97 -12.60 1.53 4.28
N TRP A 98 -13.48 1.56 3.28
CA TRP A 98 -13.84 2.80 2.61
C TRP A 98 -14.69 3.66 3.54
N GLN A 99 -14.25 4.91 3.73
CA GLN A 99 -15.03 5.91 4.45
C GLN A 99 -15.64 6.88 3.44
N ARG A 100 -16.97 6.99 3.42
CA ARG A 100 -17.67 7.92 2.52
C ARG A 100 -17.37 9.35 2.94
N THR A 101 -16.84 10.15 2.03
CA THR A 101 -16.55 11.57 2.25
C THR A 101 -17.27 12.47 1.25
N LYS A 102 -17.31 13.78 1.53
CA LYS A 102 -17.84 14.84 0.65
C LYS A 102 -16.77 15.92 0.54
N SER A 103 -16.74 16.69 -0.56
CA SER A 103 -15.65 17.66 -0.79
C SER A 103 -15.51 18.71 0.32
N HIS A 104 -16.61 19.17 0.91
CA HIS A 104 -16.59 20.12 2.03
C HIS A 104 -16.06 19.52 3.36
N PHE A 105 -15.94 18.19 3.47
CA PHE A 105 -15.46 17.48 4.66
C PHE A 105 -13.96 17.13 4.59
N PHE A 106 -13.31 17.35 3.44
CA PHE A 106 -11.94 16.89 3.18
C PHE A 106 -10.89 17.61 4.04
N LEU A 107 -11.18 18.82 4.53
CA LEU A 107 -10.27 19.61 5.36
C LEU A 107 -10.12 19.11 6.81
N ILE A 108 -10.97 18.18 7.26
CA ILE A 108 -11.01 17.73 8.66
C ILE A 108 -10.16 16.47 8.86
N VAL A 109 -9.91 15.66 7.82
CA VAL A 109 -9.07 14.46 7.91
C VAL A 109 -7.62 14.83 7.60
N ARG A 110 -6.93 15.40 8.59
CA ARG A 110 -5.49 15.72 8.51
C ARG A 110 -4.58 14.48 8.35
N GLU A 111 -5.13 13.27 8.48
CA GLU A 111 -4.39 12.01 8.36
C GLU A 111 -4.49 11.32 6.99
N LEU A 112 -5.06 11.97 5.97
CA LEU A 112 -4.83 11.53 4.60
C LEU A 112 -3.44 12.01 4.17
N VAL A 113 -2.41 11.38 4.77
CA VAL A 113 -1.04 11.47 4.27
C VAL A 113 -1.04 10.76 2.92
N ALA A 114 -1.22 11.54 1.85
CA ALA A 114 -0.53 11.26 0.62
C ALA A 114 0.97 11.31 0.94
N ILE A 115 1.57 10.14 1.13
CA ILE A 115 3.02 9.97 1.00
C ILE A 115 3.31 9.96 -0.50
#